data_AF-A0A1N7IZQ3-F1
#
_entry.id   AF-A0A1N7IZQ3-F1
#
_cell.length_a   1.000
_cell.length_b   1.000
_cell.length_c   1.000
_cell.angle_alpha   90.00
_cell.angle_beta   90.00
_cell.angle_gamma   90.00
#
_symmetry.space_group_name_H-M   'P 1'
#
loop_
_entity.id
_entity.type
_entity.pdbx_description
1 polymer ?
#
loop_
_entity_poly.entity_id
_entity_poly.type
_entity_poly.pdbx_seq_one_letter_code
_entity_poly.pdbx_strand_id
1 'polypeptide(L)'
;MLNKSQSISVRLSPEDYAYLMRIEQNGAVTQSEKVRELIRMAREQVGTESFTRAYLSSSEVAAPILAECKSDPESRSDVCEALLAGVAETAACVQATMGDDAFLRNLEQRLLPVAEQLVKQLLPALISEHANRIEDVDVDRKQRLLHLIETLTE
;
A
#
# COMPACT_ATOMS: atom_id res chain seq x y z
N MET A 1 25.17 11.68 23.53
CA MET A 1 25.07 10.74 24.67
C MET A 1 25.28 9.33 24.11
N LEU A 2 26.29 8.59 24.61
CA LEU A 2 26.59 7.23 24.14
C LEU A 2 25.41 6.29 24.46
N ASN A 3 24.79 5.72 23.42
CA ASN A 3 23.83 4.61 23.54
C ASN A 3 24.53 3.43 24.22
N LYS A 4 24.28 3.20 25.51
CA LYS A 4 24.75 2.00 26.20
C LYS A 4 23.90 0.82 25.73
N SER A 5 24.51 -0.12 25.02
CA SER A 5 23.92 -1.42 24.73
C SER A 5 23.66 -2.15 26.05
N GLN A 6 22.40 -2.52 26.32
CA GLN A 6 22.03 -3.35 27.46
C GLN A 6 21.92 -4.81 27.02
N SER A 7 22.50 -5.72 27.80
CA SER A 7 22.36 -7.16 27.60
C SER A 7 21.17 -7.69 28.39
N ILE A 8 20.32 -8.47 27.73
CA ILE A 8 19.19 -9.18 28.35
C ILE A 8 19.35 -10.68 28.17
N SER A 9 18.87 -11.46 29.14
CA SER A 9 18.82 -12.93 29.06
C SER A 9 17.37 -13.36 28.99
N VAL A 10 17.01 -14.15 27.97
CA VAL A 10 15.64 -14.61 27.72
C VAL A 10 15.63 -16.14 27.67
N ARG A 11 14.59 -16.76 28.24
CA ARG A 11 14.37 -18.21 28.12
C ARG A 11 13.40 -18.46 26.97
N LEU A 12 13.80 -19.32 26.03
CA LEU A 12 13.00 -19.72 24.89
C LEU A 12 12.54 -21.16 25.07
N SER A 13 11.41 -21.52 24.46
CA SER A 13 11.04 -22.92 24.33
C SER A 13 12.06 -23.65 23.44
N PRO A 14 12.18 -24.98 23.55
CA PRO A 14 13.07 -25.76 22.68
C PRO A 14 12.77 -25.55 21.19
N GLU A 15 11.49 -25.40 20.84
CA GLU A 15 11.04 -25.15 19.47
C GLU A 15 11.46 -23.76 18.97
N ASP A 16 11.25 -22.72 19.77
CA ASP A 16 11.64 -21.34 19.42
C ASP A 16 13.16 -21.19 19.28
N TYR A 17 13.91 -21.88 20.14
CA TYR A 17 15.37 -21.91 20.05
C TYR A 17 15.84 -22.60 18.77
N ALA A 18 15.27 -23.75 18.42
CA ALA A 18 15.59 -24.45 17.19
C ALA A 18 15.23 -23.62 15.96
N TYR A 19 14.10 -22.91 16.00
CA TYR A 19 13.69 -21.97 14.96
C TYR A 19 14.71 -20.83 14.82
N LEU A 20 15.08 -20.16 15.91
CA LEU A 20 16.08 -19.08 15.92
C LEU A 20 17.41 -19.52 15.29
N MET A 21 17.84 -20.76 15.57
CA MET A 21 19.08 -21.29 15.02
C MET A 21 19.04 -21.50 13.51
N ARG A 22 17.87 -21.78 12.92
CA ARG A 22 17.66 -22.00 11.47
C ARG A 22 17.58 -20.72 10.64
N ILE A 23 17.37 -19.56 11.26
CA ILE A 23 17.23 -18.30 10.52
C ILE A 23 18.60 -17.87 9.98
N GLU A 24 18.70 -17.63 8.68
CA GLU A 24 19.91 -17.13 8.00
C GLU A 24 19.64 -15.80 7.26
N GLN A 25 18.68 -15.01 7.74
CA GLN A 25 18.32 -13.75 7.09
C GLN A 25 19.37 -12.66 7.31
N ASN A 26 19.65 -11.89 6.24
CA ASN A 26 20.47 -10.68 6.23
C ASN A 26 21.89 -10.82 6.82
N GLY A 27 22.49 -12.01 6.77
CA GLY A 27 23.85 -12.23 7.25
C GLY A 27 24.00 -12.19 8.78
N ALA A 28 22.90 -12.31 9.54
CA ALA A 28 22.95 -12.43 10.99
C ALA A 28 23.54 -13.79 11.40
N VAL A 29 24.79 -13.80 11.87
CA VAL A 29 25.54 -15.02 12.20
C VAL A 29 25.34 -15.40 13.66
N THR A 30 25.36 -14.41 14.56
CA THR A 30 25.27 -14.64 16.00
C THR A 30 23.83 -14.65 16.49
N GLN A 31 23.55 -15.38 17.58
CA GLN A 31 22.20 -15.42 18.19
C GLN A 31 21.67 -14.02 18.51
N SER A 32 22.53 -13.14 19.03
CA SER A 32 22.15 -11.75 19.35
C SER A 32 21.87 -10.90 18.10
N GLU A 33 22.47 -11.21 16.95
CA GLU A 33 22.12 -10.58 15.68
C GLU A 33 20.79 -11.11 15.16
N LYS A 34 20.56 -12.42 15.21
CA LYS A 34 19.30 -13.03 14.80
C LYS A 34 18.12 -12.50 15.61
N VAL A 35 18.28 -12.35 16.93
CA VAL A 35 17.26 -11.73 17.78
C VAL A 35 17.07 -10.24 17.46
N ARG A 36 18.14 -9.49 17.19
CA ARG A 36 18.02 -8.08 16.76
C ARG A 36 17.28 -7.95 15.44
N GLU A 37 17.55 -8.82 14.48
CA GLU A 37 16.85 -8.85 13.20
C GLU A 37 15.39 -9.23 13.36
N LEU A 38 15.07 -10.24 14.17
CA LEU A 38 13.68 -10.57 14.49
C LEU A 38 12.94 -9.40 15.17
N ILE A 39 13.59 -8.68 16.08
CA ILE A 39 13.01 -7.48 16.69
C ILE A 39 12.85 -6.35 15.66
N ARG A 40 13.81 -6.20 14.73
CA ARG A 40 13.72 -5.22 13.64
C ARG A 40 12.54 -5.55 12.72
N MET A 41 12.43 -6.79 12.28
CA MET A 41 11.33 -7.29 11.46
C MET A 41 9.99 -7.21 12.19
N ALA A 42 9.95 -7.54 13.48
CA ALA A 42 8.76 -7.37 14.29
C ALA A 42 8.39 -5.89 14.40
N ARG A 43 9.35 -4.96 14.56
CA ARG A 43 9.06 -3.51 14.53
C ARG A 43 8.58 -3.02 13.16
N GLU A 44 9.08 -3.64 12.09
CA GLU A 44 8.63 -3.37 10.72
C GLU A 44 7.23 -3.96 10.47
N GLN A 45 6.90 -5.10 11.07
CA GLN A 45 5.58 -5.74 10.99
C GLN A 45 4.53 -5.14 11.95
N VAL A 46 4.93 -4.65 13.12
CA VAL A 46 4.03 -4.26 14.23
C VAL A 46 3.77 -2.75 14.29
N GLY A 47 4.34 -1.92 13.41
CA GLY A 47 4.32 -0.47 13.60
C GLY A 47 3.94 0.37 12.39
N THR A 48 2.70 0.28 11.93
CA THR A 48 2.07 1.24 11.00
C THR A 48 1.62 2.52 11.72
N GLU A 49 2.32 2.96 12.77
CA GLU A 49 2.00 4.24 13.45
C GLU A 49 2.26 5.46 12.56
N SER A 50 2.99 5.29 11.45
CA SER A 50 3.28 6.32 10.47
C SER A 50 2.68 5.98 9.12
N PHE A 51 1.81 6.87 8.61
CA PHE A 51 1.21 6.78 7.27
C PHE A 51 2.26 6.53 6.18
N THR A 52 3.42 7.19 6.25
CA THR A 52 4.52 7.01 5.29
C THR A 52 5.02 5.57 5.24
N ARG A 53 5.11 4.89 6.39
CA ARG A 53 5.56 3.49 6.44
C ARG A 53 4.48 2.54 5.93
N ALA A 54 3.22 2.78 6.32
CA ALA A 54 2.09 2.02 5.80
C ALA A 54 1.99 2.15 4.28
N TYR A 55 2.22 3.35 3.74
CA TYR A 55 2.26 3.62 2.31
C TYR A 55 3.43 2.92 1.60
N LEU A 56 4.64 3.00 2.14
CA LEU A 56 5.80 2.30 1.57
C LEU A 56 5.58 0.78 1.53
N SER A 57 5.15 0.18 2.64
CA SER A 57 4.81 -1.25 2.71
C SER A 57 3.71 -1.65 1.72
N SER A 58 2.66 -0.83 1.60
CA SER A 58 1.54 -1.10 0.69
C SER A 58 1.91 -0.89 -0.78
N SER A 59 2.83 0.02 -1.07
CA SER A 59 3.27 0.33 -2.44
C SER A 59 4.38 -0.58 -2.95
N GLU A 60 5.13 -1.26 -2.08
CA GLU A 60 6.17 -2.23 -2.48
C GLU A 60 5.63 -3.35 -3.38
N VAL A 61 4.37 -3.78 -3.16
CA VAL A 61 3.72 -4.80 -4.01
C VAL A 61 3.32 -4.25 -5.38
N ALA A 62 2.90 -2.98 -5.45
CA ALA A 62 2.45 -2.34 -6.68
C ALA A 62 3.61 -1.77 -7.52
N ALA A 63 4.73 -1.42 -6.90
CA ALA A 63 5.89 -0.80 -7.53
C ALA A 63 6.46 -1.58 -8.74
N PRO A 64 6.71 -2.90 -8.68
CA PRO A 64 7.22 -3.65 -9.83
C PRO A 64 6.20 -3.70 -10.98
N ILE A 65 4.91 -3.84 -10.66
CA ILE A 65 3.82 -3.87 -11.64
C ILE A 65 3.72 -2.51 -12.34
N LEU A 66 3.78 -1.41 -11.57
CA LEU A 66 3.78 -0.05 -12.13
C LEU A 66 5.02 0.24 -12.97
N ALA A 67 6.18 -0.29 -12.60
CA ALA A 67 7.41 -0.13 -13.39
C ALA A 67 7.31 -0.88 -14.73
N GLU A 68 6.73 -2.08 -14.73
CA GLU A 68 6.46 -2.86 -15.93
C GLU A 68 5.43 -2.15 -16.84
N CYS A 69 4.33 -1.65 -16.26
CA CYS A 69 3.32 -0.87 -16.99
C CYS A 69 3.89 0.40 -17.65
N LYS A 70 4.96 0.98 -17.10
CA LYS A 70 5.64 2.18 -17.63
C LYS A 70 6.75 1.87 -18.62
N SER A 71 7.17 0.61 -18.72
CA SER A 71 8.31 0.21 -19.55
C SER A 71 8.03 0.29 -21.05
N ASP A 72 6.77 0.14 -21.44
CA ASP A 72 6.30 0.32 -22.81
C ASP A 72 5.22 1.42 -22.88
N PRO A 73 5.52 2.60 -23.46
CA PRO A 73 4.56 3.68 -23.65
C PRO A 73 3.32 3.26 -24.44
N GLU A 74 3.48 2.30 -25.35
CA GLU A 74 2.42 1.74 -26.19
C GLU A 74 1.67 0.59 -25.52
N SER A 75 1.93 0.23 -24.27
CA SER A 75 1.10 -0.72 -23.50
C SER A 75 0.61 -0.14 -22.18
N ARG A 76 0.84 1.16 -21.97
CA ARG A 76 0.53 1.85 -20.73
C ARG A 76 -0.99 1.97 -20.54
N SER A 77 -1.46 1.61 -19.36
CA SER A 77 -2.86 1.76 -18.95
C SER A 77 -2.97 2.74 -17.79
N ASP A 78 -3.45 3.95 -18.06
CA ASP A 78 -3.66 4.97 -17.02
C ASP A 78 -4.69 4.52 -15.96
N VAL A 79 -5.67 3.69 -16.37
CA VAL A 79 -6.65 3.07 -15.44
C VAL A 79 -5.95 2.12 -14.47
N CYS A 80 -5.08 1.24 -14.99
CA CYS A 80 -4.33 0.31 -14.15
C CYS A 80 -3.42 1.05 -13.16
N GLU A 81 -2.74 2.10 -13.62
CA GLU A 81 -1.88 2.91 -12.75
C GLU A 81 -2.64 3.60 -11.61
N ALA A 82 -3.77 4.25 -11.93
CA ALA A 82 -4.60 4.92 -10.94
C ALA A 82 -5.18 3.94 -9.91
N LEU A 83 -5.64 2.77 -10.34
CA LEU A 83 -6.17 1.73 -9.44
C LEU A 83 -5.09 1.18 -8.51
N LEU A 84 -3.90 0.87 -9.04
CA LEU A 84 -2.79 0.36 -8.23
C LEU A 84 -2.31 1.41 -7.20
N ALA A 85 -2.24 2.69 -7.59
CA ALA A 85 -1.95 3.77 -6.67
C ALA A 85 -3.04 3.91 -5.58
N GLY A 86 -4.31 3.88 -5.97
CA GLY A 86 -5.45 3.96 -5.05
C GLY A 86 -5.51 2.81 -4.04
N VAL A 87 -5.16 1.59 -4.44
CA VAL A 87 -5.06 0.43 -3.53
C VAL A 87 -3.98 0.66 -2.48
N ALA A 88 -2.80 1.13 -2.89
CA ALA A 88 -1.71 1.41 -1.95
C ALA A 88 -2.06 2.52 -0.97
N GLU A 89 -2.68 3.62 -1.43
CA GLU A 89 -3.13 4.72 -0.58
C GLU A 89 -4.23 4.29 0.40
N THR A 90 -5.20 3.51 -0.06
CA THR A 90 -6.29 2.98 0.77
C THR A 90 -5.76 2.05 1.85
N ALA A 91 -4.88 1.10 1.49
CA ALA A 91 -4.23 0.21 2.44
C ALA A 91 -3.42 0.99 3.49
N ALA A 92 -2.72 2.05 3.07
CA ALA A 92 -1.99 2.93 3.98
C ALA A 92 -2.91 3.67 4.96
N CYS A 93 -4.05 4.19 4.49
CA CYS A 93 -5.04 4.86 5.35
C CYS A 93 -5.60 3.92 6.42
N VAL A 94 -5.97 2.69 6.04
CA VAL A 94 -6.50 1.69 6.98
C VAL A 94 -5.43 1.30 8.00
N GLN A 95 -4.22 0.97 7.54
CA GLN A 95 -3.12 0.55 8.41
C GLN A 95 -2.64 1.65 9.37
N ALA A 96 -2.69 2.92 8.94
CA ALA A 96 -2.26 4.05 9.75
C ALA A 96 -3.33 4.55 10.73
N THR A 97 -4.54 4.02 10.66
CA THR A 97 -5.63 4.41 11.58
C THR A 97 -5.68 3.45 12.76
N MET A 98 -5.52 3.99 13.97
CA MET A 98 -5.56 3.20 15.21
C MET A 98 -6.97 2.70 15.49
N GLY A 99 -7.10 1.43 15.87
CA GLY A 99 -8.37 0.80 16.26
C GLY A 99 -8.87 1.23 17.63
N ASP A 100 -9.21 2.52 17.79
CA ASP A 100 -9.80 3.10 18.99
C ASP A 100 -11.27 3.54 18.76
N ASP A 101 -11.91 4.13 19.78
CA ASP A 101 -13.31 4.58 19.69
C ASP A 101 -13.55 5.66 18.61
N ALA A 102 -12.48 6.32 18.14
CA ALA A 102 -12.51 7.32 17.07
C ALA A 102 -12.11 6.75 15.70
N PHE A 103 -11.81 5.44 15.59
CA PHE A 103 -11.33 4.77 14.38
C PHE A 103 -12.14 5.14 13.15
N LEU A 104 -13.47 4.97 13.19
CA LEU A 104 -14.33 5.21 12.03
C LEU A 104 -14.22 6.65 11.54
N ARG A 105 -14.25 7.63 12.46
CA ARG A 105 -14.17 9.05 12.12
C ARG A 105 -12.81 9.39 11.50
N ASN A 106 -11.74 8.89 12.09
CA ASN A 106 -10.38 9.14 11.62
C ASN A 106 -10.10 8.44 10.28
N LEU A 107 -10.67 7.26 10.07
CA LEU A 107 -10.58 6.51 8.83
C LEU A 107 -11.29 7.27 7.71
N GLU A 108 -12.54 7.70 7.92
CA GLU A 108 -13.31 8.45 6.92
C GLU A 108 -12.61 9.77 6.54
N GLN A 109 -12.09 10.51 7.52
CA GLN A 109 -11.32 11.73 7.26
C GLN A 109 -10.09 11.51 6.38
N ARG A 110 -9.51 10.30 6.41
CA ARG A 110 -8.33 9.93 5.61
C ARG A 110 -8.71 9.30 4.27
N LEU A 111 -9.78 8.53 4.21
CA LEU A 111 -10.23 7.83 3.00
C LEU A 111 -10.95 8.75 2.01
N LEU A 112 -11.76 9.70 2.49
CA LEU A 112 -12.51 10.62 1.63
C LEU A 112 -11.60 11.34 0.61
N PRO A 113 -10.49 11.99 1.02
CA PRO A 113 -9.58 12.64 0.07
C PRO A 113 -8.91 11.67 -0.92
N VAL A 114 -8.61 10.44 -0.50
CA VAL A 114 -8.02 9.40 -1.37
C VAL A 114 -9.05 8.96 -2.42
N ALA A 115 -10.31 8.76 -2.02
CA ALA A 115 -11.39 8.42 -2.93
C ALA A 115 -11.63 9.54 -3.95
N GLU A 116 -11.64 10.81 -3.52
CA GLU A 116 -11.76 11.97 -4.41
C GLU A 116 -10.61 12.04 -5.43
N GLN A 117 -9.37 11.82 -4.97
CA GLN A 117 -8.19 11.85 -5.83
C GLN A 117 -8.19 10.69 -6.83
N LEU A 118 -8.61 9.49 -6.42
CA LEU A 118 -8.76 8.33 -7.31
C LEU A 118 -9.80 8.61 -8.40
N VAL A 119 -10.96 9.15 -8.03
CA VAL A 119 -11.99 9.56 -9.01
C VAL A 119 -11.42 10.57 -9.99
N LYS A 120 -10.71 11.59 -9.50
CA LYS A 120 -10.06 12.61 -10.34
C LYS A 120 -9.03 12.04 -11.31
N GLN A 121 -8.29 11.00 -10.93
CA GLN A 121 -7.30 10.34 -11.78
C GLN A 121 -7.94 9.41 -12.82
N LEU A 122 -9.02 8.72 -12.45
CA LEU A 122 -9.73 7.80 -13.33
C LEU A 122 -10.62 8.52 -14.35
N LEU A 123 -11.23 9.63 -13.96
CA LEU A 123 -12.23 10.32 -14.79
C LEU A 123 -11.71 10.70 -16.19
N PRO A 124 -10.49 11.25 -16.37
CA PRO A 124 -9.94 11.53 -17.70
C PRO A 124 -9.77 10.25 -18.53
N ALA A 125 -9.30 9.16 -17.92
CA ALA A 125 -9.13 7.87 -18.60
C ALA A 125 -10.47 7.23 -18.96
N LEU A 126 -11.52 7.45 -18.18
CA LEU A 126 -12.85 6.90 -18.45
C LEU A 126 -13.61 7.67 -19.55
N ILE A 127 -13.35 8.97 -19.67
CA ILE A 127 -14.02 9.88 -20.62
C ILE A 127 -13.23 10.06 -21.93
N SER A 128 -11.90 9.87 -21.91
CA SER A 128 -11.05 10.01 -23.10
C SER A 128 -11.33 8.91 -24.12
N GLU A 129 -11.49 9.32 -25.39
CA GLU A 129 -11.65 8.43 -26.55
C GLU A 129 -10.39 7.56 -26.77
N HIS A 130 -9.22 8.03 -26.32
CA HIS A 130 -7.94 7.33 -26.51
C HIS A 130 -7.63 6.24 -25.47
N ALA A 131 -8.38 6.19 -24.37
CA ALA A 131 -8.22 5.12 -23.38
C ALA A 131 -8.77 3.77 -23.88
N ASN A 132 -9.45 3.78 -25.03
CA ASN A 132 -10.09 2.62 -25.62
C ASN A 132 -9.27 2.06 -26.76
N ARG A 133 -8.68 0.90 -26.50
CA ARG A 133 -8.27 -0.03 -27.57
C ARG A 133 -9.39 -1.00 -27.94
N ILE A 134 -10.61 -0.74 -27.48
CA ILE A 134 -11.79 -1.56 -27.72
C ILE A 134 -12.67 -0.75 -28.67
N GLU A 135 -12.54 -1.02 -29.97
CA GLU A 135 -13.08 -0.21 -31.07
C GLU A 135 -14.64 -0.13 -31.11
N ASP A 136 -15.36 -1.03 -30.41
CA ASP A 136 -16.82 -1.20 -30.58
C ASP A 136 -17.71 -0.69 -29.41
N VAL A 137 -17.17 -0.18 -28.30
CA VAL A 137 -17.96 0.12 -27.07
C VAL A 137 -18.02 1.63 -26.73
N ASP A 138 -17.41 2.48 -27.55
CA ASP A 138 -16.87 3.75 -27.07
C ASP A 138 -17.89 4.89 -26.86
N VAL A 139 -18.82 5.05 -27.81
CA VAL A 139 -19.76 6.18 -27.80
C VAL A 139 -20.76 6.09 -26.64
N ASP A 140 -21.26 4.87 -26.37
CA ASP A 140 -22.30 4.64 -25.37
C ASP A 140 -21.75 4.77 -23.94
N ARG A 141 -20.47 4.45 -23.71
CA ARG A 141 -19.88 4.56 -22.36
C ARG A 141 -19.69 6.01 -21.92
N LYS A 142 -19.15 6.86 -22.79
CA LYS A 142 -18.92 8.29 -22.49
C LYS A 142 -20.24 8.99 -22.20
N GLN A 143 -21.28 8.75 -23.00
CA GLN A 143 -22.62 9.29 -22.77
C GLN A 143 -23.25 8.78 -21.47
N ARG A 144 -23.13 7.49 -21.14
CA ARG A 144 -23.59 6.96 -19.85
C ARG A 144 -22.89 7.62 -18.66
N LEU A 145 -21.58 7.84 -18.74
CA LEU A 145 -20.81 8.48 -17.67
C LEU A 145 -21.16 9.96 -17.50
N LEU A 146 -21.32 10.71 -18.59
CA LEU A 146 -21.74 12.11 -18.54
C LEU A 146 -23.15 12.25 -17.94
N HIS A 147 -24.08 11.40 -18.35
CA HIS A 147 -25.44 11.39 -17.79
C HIS A 147 -25.45 11.07 -16.29
N LEU A 148 -24.62 10.13 -15.83
CA LEU A 148 -24.45 9.84 -14.41
C LEU A 148 -23.93 11.06 -13.63
N ILE A 149 -22.97 11.80 -14.18
CA ILE A 149 -22.44 13.02 -13.55
C ILE A 149 -23.53 14.08 -13.43
N GLU A 150 -24.29 14.33 -14.51
CA GLU A 150 -25.40 15.28 -14.52
C GLU A 150 -26.44 14.94 -13.43
N THR A 151 -26.84 13.66 -13.35
CA THR A 151 -27.81 13.16 -12.36
C THR A 151 -27.33 13.33 -10.91
N LEU A 152 -26.02 13.34 -10.67
CA LEU A 152 -25.44 13.49 -9.33
C LEU A 152 -25.25 14.97 -8.92
N THR A 153 -25.38 15.91 -9.86
CA THR A 153 -25.21 17.36 -9.64
C THR A 153 -26.52 18.15 -9.57
N GLU A 154 -27.67 17.50 -9.81
CA GLU A 154 -29.03 18.02 -9.60
C GLU A 154 -29.58 17.68 -8.21
#